data_AF-A0A7S1S7H7-F1
#
_entry.id   AF-A0A7S1S7H7-F1
#
_cell.length_a   1.000
_cell.length_b   1.000
_cell.length_c   1.000
_cell.angle_alpha   90.00
_cell.angle_beta   90.00
_cell.angle_gamma   90.00
#
_symmetry.space_group_name_H-M   'P 1'
#
loop_
_entity.id
_entity.type
_entity.pdbx_description
1 polymer ?
#
loop_
_entity_poly.entity_id
_entity_poly.type
_entity_poly.pdbx_seq_one_letter_code
_entity_poly.pdbx_strand_id
1 'polypeptide(L)'
;TLEWSVLDKLAAHMHKEDATRQLKTQRELQQRMKADLEKQMADSQLKQEREKVRDHQFHSLQVQADQEFKERTQASCAARQEQRLALKEERLGQVESIRAQRDEERLREQREAEELAKNIQQSIEVARQEAEKRQEVRKGQVKEALQVGSESSKRRAERQRQQAEREELSVQEYHQMRAVRDRTLKDTQQKEMAQRDALASRAAEQALGRQREEEALASRADAERAAKGQRDAEQEREREERLSKMRQQTQAFQMEQIREKQSKKHALDEQKRRQRENADNDVKTVEDLERRRESARHCWRKEHRAELERQIATKTATAPGKDVMSQSEFLLNRPLLERACQALTADQLVAASVA
;
A
#
# COMPACT_ATOMS: atom_id res chain seq x y z
N THR A 1 -81.15 -22.84 126.59
CA THR A 1 -81.85 -23.28 125.37
C THR A 1 -81.60 -22.25 124.29
N LEU A 2 -80.68 -22.53 123.37
CA LEU A 2 -80.51 -21.70 122.16
C LEU A 2 -81.65 -22.06 121.19
N GLU A 3 -82.43 -21.07 120.77
CA GLU A 3 -83.56 -21.27 119.86
C GLU A 3 -83.08 -21.56 118.43
N TRP A 4 -83.55 -22.67 117.85
CA TRP A 4 -83.26 -23.08 116.47
C TRP A 4 -83.57 -22.00 115.42
N SER A 5 -84.49 -21.09 115.72
CA SER A 5 -84.87 -19.95 114.85
C SER A 5 -83.73 -18.94 114.65
N VAL A 6 -82.83 -18.80 115.63
CA VAL A 6 -81.67 -17.89 115.57
C VAL A 6 -80.57 -18.50 114.70
N LEU A 7 -80.37 -19.82 114.79
CA LEU A 7 -79.43 -20.56 113.94
C LEU A 7 -79.85 -20.53 112.47
N ASP A 8 -81.14 -20.65 112.18
CA ASP A 8 -81.65 -20.63 110.80
C ASP A 8 -81.58 -19.22 110.17
N LYS A 9 -81.86 -18.17 110.95
CA LYS A 9 -81.64 -16.78 110.52
C LYS A 9 -80.16 -16.46 110.30
N LEU A 10 -79.28 -17.00 111.15
CA LEU A 10 -77.83 -16.87 110.99
C LEU A 10 -77.35 -17.62 109.74
N ALA A 11 -77.84 -18.83 109.49
CA ALA A 11 -77.53 -19.61 108.28
C ALA A 11 -78.02 -18.89 107.01
N ALA A 12 -79.26 -18.36 107.01
CA ALA A 12 -79.79 -17.57 105.89
C ALA A 12 -79.01 -16.26 105.66
N HIS A 13 -78.55 -15.61 106.74
CA HIS A 13 -77.67 -14.44 106.65
C HIS A 13 -76.31 -14.82 106.05
N MET A 14 -75.69 -15.90 106.51
CA MET A 14 -74.45 -16.43 105.95
C MET A 14 -74.59 -16.80 104.47
N HIS A 15 -75.68 -17.45 104.08
CA HIS A 15 -75.96 -17.76 102.67
C HIS A 15 -76.14 -16.50 101.81
N LYS A 16 -76.78 -15.45 102.34
CA LYS A 16 -76.89 -14.15 101.62
C LYS A 16 -75.53 -13.46 101.52
N GLU A 17 -74.73 -13.47 102.58
CA GLU A 17 -73.36 -12.95 102.55
C GLU A 17 -72.50 -13.72 101.54
N ASP A 18 -72.56 -15.05 101.54
CA ASP A 18 -71.83 -15.90 100.60
C ASP A 18 -72.30 -15.67 99.16
N ALA A 19 -73.61 -15.53 98.91
CA ALA A 19 -74.13 -15.18 97.58
C ALA A 19 -73.64 -13.80 97.12
N THR A 20 -73.58 -12.81 98.01
CA THR A 20 -73.02 -11.48 97.66
C THR A 20 -71.52 -11.53 97.43
N ARG A 21 -70.77 -12.36 98.17
CA ARG A 21 -69.34 -12.61 97.94
C ARG A 21 -69.10 -13.32 96.60
N GLN A 22 -69.93 -14.31 96.26
CA GLN A 22 -69.89 -15.00 94.96
C GLN A 22 -70.19 -14.03 93.80
N LEU A 23 -71.20 -13.17 93.93
CA LEU A 23 -71.50 -12.17 92.90
C LEU A 23 -70.39 -11.12 92.76
N LYS A 24 -69.78 -10.67 93.87
CA LYS A 24 -68.64 -9.74 93.84
C LYS A 24 -67.42 -10.39 93.17
N THR A 25 -67.06 -11.61 93.56
CA THR A 25 -65.94 -12.35 92.94
C THR A 25 -66.20 -12.64 91.45
N GLN A 26 -67.44 -12.97 91.07
CA GLN A 26 -67.81 -13.14 89.66
C GLN A 26 -67.69 -11.83 88.86
N ARG A 27 -68.10 -10.70 89.44
CA ARG A 27 -67.95 -9.37 88.79
C ARG A 27 -66.47 -8.96 88.68
N GLU A 28 -65.68 -9.19 89.71
CA GLU A 28 -64.23 -8.94 89.69
C GLU A 28 -63.54 -9.82 88.65
N LEU A 29 -63.92 -11.10 88.54
CA LEU A 29 -63.43 -11.99 87.49
C LEU A 29 -63.81 -11.49 86.10
N GLN A 30 -65.07 -11.08 85.90
CA GLN A 30 -65.51 -10.47 84.64
C GLN A 30 -64.75 -9.18 84.31
N GLN A 31 -64.47 -8.33 85.30
CA GLN A 31 -63.67 -7.12 85.11
C GLN A 31 -62.22 -7.43 84.74
N ARG A 32 -61.60 -8.43 85.38
CA ARG A 32 -60.26 -8.90 85.03
C ARG A 32 -60.22 -9.47 83.61
N MET A 33 -61.19 -10.31 83.24
CA MET A 33 -61.30 -10.84 81.88
C MET A 33 -61.48 -9.73 80.84
N LYS A 34 -62.28 -8.69 81.14
CA LYS A 34 -62.41 -7.52 80.25
C LYS A 34 -61.09 -6.76 80.12
N ALA A 35 -60.41 -6.48 81.23
CA ALA A 35 -59.11 -5.80 81.21
C ALA A 35 -58.03 -6.60 80.46
N ASP A 36 -58.01 -7.93 80.62
CA ASP A 36 -57.09 -8.82 79.90
C ASP A 36 -57.41 -8.84 78.39
N LEU A 37 -58.69 -8.87 78.01
CA LEU A 37 -59.11 -8.79 76.60
C LEU A 37 -58.75 -7.43 75.99
N GLU A 38 -58.98 -6.33 76.71
CA GLU A 38 -58.58 -4.98 76.27
C GLU A 38 -57.06 -4.89 76.08
N LYS A 39 -56.28 -5.47 77.01
CA LYS A 39 -54.83 -5.55 76.89
C LYS A 39 -54.40 -6.38 75.68
N GLN A 40 -55.03 -7.55 75.45
CA GLN A 40 -54.75 -8.38 74.28
C GLN A 40 -55.10 -7.67 72.96
N MET A 41 -56.21 -6.92 72.92
CA MET A 41 -56.57 -6.12 71.75
C MET A 41 -55.56 -4.97 71.53
N ALA A 42 -55.15 -4.28 72.57
CA ALA A 42 -54.14 -3.22 72.48
C ALA A 42 -52.77 -3.76 72.03
N ASP A 43 -52.33 -4.89 72.57
CA ASP A 43 -51.09 -5.57 72.16
C ASP A 43 -51.18 -6.04 70.69
N SER A 44 -52.34 -6.54 70.26
CA SER A 44 -52.59 -6.92 68.86
C SER A 44 -52.55 -5.70 67.92
N GLN A 45 -53.17 -4.58 68.31
CA GLN A 45 -53.13 -3.34 67.54
C GLN A 45 -51.70 -2.80 67.41
N LEU A 46 -50.96 -2.77 68.52
CA LEU A 46 -49.58 -2.32 68.55
C LEU A 46 -48.65 -3.23 67.73
N LYS A 47 -48.91 -4.55 67.72
CA LYS A 47 -48.22 -5.49 66.83
C LYS A 47 -48.51 -5.19 65.35
N GLN A 48 -49.78 -4.97 64.99
CA GLN A 48 -50.16 -4.60 63.62
C GLN A 48 -49.54 -3.27 63.17
N GLU A 49 -49.47 -2.26 64.06
CA GLU A 49 -48.79 -1.00 63.76
C GLU A 49 -47.29 -1.19 63.53
N ARG A 50 -46.62 -1.99 64.37
CA ARG A 50 -45.21 -2.34 64.18
C ARG A 50 -44.96 -3.08 62.88
N GLU A 51 -45.85 -4.00 62.50
CA GLU A 51 -45.79 -4.70 61.21
C GLU A 51 -45.96 -3.72 60.05
N LYS A 52 -46.96 -2.84 60.09
CA LYS A 52 -47.16 -1.78 59.07
C LYS A 52 -45.93 -0.87 58.92
N VAL A 53 -45.30 -0.47 60.03
CA VAL A 53 -44.09 0.36 60.00
C VAL A 53 -42.91 -0.41 59.38
N ARG A 54 -42.73 -1.69 59.72
CA ARG A 54 -41.70 -2.53 59.12
C ARG A 54 -41.94 -2.75 57.63
N ASP A 55 -43.17 -3.01 57.22
CA ASP A 55 -43.54 -3.17 55.81
C ASP A 55 -43.29 -1.88 55.03
N HIS A 56 -43.63 -0.73 55.63
CA HIS A 56 -43.35 0.57 55.03
C HIS A 56 -41.85 0.85 54.89
N GLN A 57 -41.05 0.52 55.92
CA GLN A 57 -39.59 0.62 55.87
C GLN A 57 -38.98 -0.34 54.84
N PHE A 58 -39.48 -1.56 54.75
CA PHE A 58 -39.04 -2.53 53.75
C PHE A 58 -39.35 -2.03 52.33
N HIS A 59 -40.55 -1.50 52.12
CA HIS A 59 -40.95 -0.95 50.83
C HIS A 59 -40.12 0.27 50.44
N SER A 60 -39.82 1.18 51.39
CA SER A 60 -38.99 2.35 51.10
C SER A 60 -37.55 1.96 50.75
N LEU A 61 -36.96 0.98 51.45
CA LEU A 61 -35.66 0.43 51.12
C LEU A 61 -35.65 -0.25 49.75
N GLN A 62 -36.72 -0.97 49.39
CA GLN A 62 -36.84 -1.60 48.08
C GLN A 62 -36.91 -0.54 46.96
N VAL A 63 -37.69 0.52 47.15
CA VAL A 63 -37.77 1.64 46.20
C VAL A 63 -36.42 2.33 46.04
N GLN A 64 -35.68 2.56 47.13
CA GLN A 64 -34.33 3.12 47.08
C GLN A 64 -33.36 2.21 46.32
N ALA A 65 -33.36 0.90 46.59
CA ALA A 65 -32.53 -0.06 45.89
C ALA A 65 -32.82 -0.11 44.38
N ASP A 66 -34.11 -0.06 43.99
CA ASP A 66 -34.52 0.00 42.59
C ASP A 66 -34.09 1.30 41.91
N GLN A 67 -34.12 2.43 42.62
CA GLN A 67 -33.63 3.72 42.13
C GLN A 67 -32.11 3.69 41.92
N GLU A 68 -31.35 3.24 42.92
CA GLU A 68 -29.90 3.10 42.80
C GLU A 68 -29.51 2.15 41.66
N PHE A 69 -30.24 1.05 41.47
CA PHE A 69 -30.02 0.14 40.36
C PHE A 69 -30.25 0.82 39.01
N LYS A 70 -31.35 1.59 38.87
CA LYS A 70 -31.63 2.36 37.66
C LYS A 70 -30.52 3.39 37.39
N GLU A 71 -30.07 4.13 38.40
CA GLU A 71 -28.99 5.10 38.26
C GLU A 71 -27.67 4.43 37.86
N ARG A 72 -27.31 3.29 38.47
CA ARG A 72 -26.10 2.53 38.11
C ARG A 72 -26.16 2.00 36.68
N THR A 73 -27.31 1.50 36.24
CA THR A 73 -27.47 1.03 34.86
C THR A 73 -27.42 2.17 33.86
N GLN A 74 -28.02 3.32 34.16
CA GLN A 74 -27.92 4.53 33.33
C GLN A 74 -26.49 5.05 33.26
N ALA A 75 -25.79 5.15 34.38
CA ALA A 75 -24.38 5.55 34.43
C ALA A 75 -23.48 4.57 33.65
N SER A 76 -23.72 3.27 33.76
CA SER A 76 -22.99 2.26 32.98
C SER A 76 -23.26 2.39 31.47
N CYS A 77 -24.51 2.65 31.08
CA CYS A 77 -24.87 2.90 29.68
C CYS A 77 -24.23 4.18 29.16
N ALA A 78 -24.24 5.27 29.93
CA ALA A 78 -23.61 6.54 29.58
C ALA A 78 -22.08 6.38 29.41
N ALA A 79 -21.41 5.73 30.37
CA ALA A 79 -19.97 5.45 30.27
C ALA A 79 -19.61 4.61 29.03
N ARG A 80 -20.45 3.62 28.67
CA ARG A 80 -20.26 2.85 27.43
C ARG A 80 -20.46 3.69 26.18
N GLN A 81 -21.38 4.66 26.19
CA GLN A 81 -21.58 5.57 25.06
C GLN A 81 -20.40 6.54 24.92
N GLU A 82 -19.91 7.11 26.02
CA GLU A 82 -18.72 7.97 26.03
C GLU A 82 -17.49 7.23 25.51
N GLN A 83 -17.25 5.99 25.96
CA GLN A 83 -16.16 5.16 25.43
C GLN A 83 -16.29 4.93 23.92
N ARG A 84 -17.50 4.71 23.41
CA ARG A 84 -17.74 4.53 21.97
C ARG A 84 -17.48 5.82 21.19
N LEU A 85 -17.84 6.98 21.74
CA LEU A 85 -17.59 8.28 21.12
C LEU A 85 -16.10 8.58 21.11
N ALA A 86 -15.39 8.37 22.22
CA ALA A 86 -13.95 8.54 22.31
C ALA A 86 -13.20 7.66 21.27
N LEU A 87 -13.55 6.37 21.18
CA LEU A 87 -12.98 5.48 20.16
C LEU A 87 -13.29 5.92 18.73
N LYS A 88 -14.46 6.54 18.50
CA LYS A 88 -14.83 7.07 17.18
C LYS A 88 -13.99 8.30 16.84
N GLU A 89 -13.78 9.20 17.79
CA GLU A 89 -12.94 10.39 17.64
C GLU A 89 -11.47 10.02 17.40
N GLU A 90 -10.92 9.04 18.15
CA GLU A 90 -9.58 8.52 17.92
C GLU A 90 -9.41 7.96 16.50
N ARG A 91 -10.39 7.16 16.04
CA ARG A 91 -10.38 6.61 14.67
C ARG A 91 -10.47 7.71 13.61
N LEU A 92 -11.29 8.74 13.84
CA LEU A 92 -11.38 9.88 12.93
C LEU A 92 -10.06 10.64 12.87
N GLY A 93 -9.42 10.91 14.02
CA GLY A 93 -8.11 11.54 14.08
C GLY A 93 -7.01 10.73 13.36
N GLN A 94 -7.05 9.39 13.46
CA GLN A 94 -6.13 8.52 12.70
C GLN A 94 -6.37 8.64 11.18
N VAL A 95 -7.63 8.65 10.73
CA VAL A 95 -7.96 8.82 9.31
C VAL A 95 -7.53 10.20 8.80
N GLU A 96 -7.71 11.25 9.59
CA GLU A 96 -7.28 12.61 9.26
C GLU A 96 -5.75 12.70 9.16
N SER A 97 -5.02 12.10 10.09
CA SER A 97 -3.55 12.03 10.03
C SER A 97 -3.05 11.30 8.78
N ILE A 98 -3.67 10.16 8.43
CA ILE A 98 -3.32 9.42 7.21
C ILE A 98 -3.63 10.24 5.95
N ARG A 99 -4.74 10.99 5.93
CA ARG A 99 -5.08 11.88 4.82
C ARG A 99 -4.06 13.00 4.67
N ALA A 100 -3.69 13.65 5.77
CA ALA A 100 -2.67 14.70 5.78
C ALA A 100 -1.32 14.18 5.25
N GLN A 101 -0.88 13.01 5.70
CA GLN A 101 0.36 12.38 5.20
C GLN A 101 0.30 12.11 3.70
N ARG A 102 -0.81 11.57 3.19
CA ARG A 102 -0.99 11.32 1.75
C ARG A 102 -1.00 12.60 0.93
N ASP A 103 -1.60 13.67 1.45
CA ASP A 103 -1.63 14.96 0.76
C ASP A 103 -0.25 15.63 0.78
N GLU A 104 0.52 15.49 1.86
CA GLU A 104 1.93 15.89 1.90
C GLU A 104 2.79 15.10 0.90
N GLU A 105 2.63 13.78 0.83
CA GLU A 105 3.33 12.93 -0.14
C GLU A 105 3.01 13.35 -1.57
N ARG A 106 1.73 13.57 -1.89
CA ARG A 106 1.31 14.09 -3.21
C ARG A 106 1.95 15.44 -3.53
N LEU A 107 2.03 16.35 -2.56
CA LEU A 107 2.68 17.65 -2.76
C LEU A 107 4.18 17.50 -3.00
N ARG A 108 4.86 16.54 -2.33
CA ARG A 108 6.27 16.24 -2.59
C ARG A 108 6.46 15.66 -3.99
N GLU A 109 5.65 14.67 -4.38
CA GLU A 109 5.68 14.09 -5.71
C GLU A 109 5.43 15.14 -6.80
N GLN A 110 4.50 16.08 -6.59
CA GLN A 110 4.26 17.19 -7.51
C GLN A 110 5.48 18.10 -7.65
N ARG A 111 6.13 18.46 -6.53
CA ARG A 111 7.36 19.27 -6.55
C ARG A 111 8.49 18.55 -7.26
N GLU A 112 8.71 17.28 -6.97
CA GLU A 112 9.73 16.46 -7.63
C GLU A 112 9.44 16.32 -9.13
N ALA A 113 8.17 16.13 -9.52
CA ALA A 113 7.76 16.08 -10.92
C ALA A 113 7.98 17.42 -11.64
N GLU A 114 7.68 18.55 -11.00
CA GLU A 114 7.95 19.88 -11.54
C GLU A 114 9.46 20.15 -11.69
N GLU A 115 10.27 19.72 -10.72
CA GLU A 115 11.74 19.82 -10.79
C GLU A 115 12.30 18.96 -11.93
N LEU A 116 11.82 17.71 -12.07
CA LEU A 116 12.19 16.84 -13.19
C LEU A 116 11.78 17.44 -14.53
N ALA A 117 10.58 18.02 -14.63
CA ALA A 117 10.11 18.68 -15.84
C ALA A 117 11.00 19.88 -16.22
N LYS A 118 11.40 20.71 -15.25
CA LYS A 118 12.33 21.83 -15.45
C LYS A 118 13.71 21.34 -15.90
N ASN A 119 14.24 20.29 -15.27
CA ASN A 119 15.52 19.70 -15.66
C ASN A 119 15.49 19.13 -17.08
N ILE A 120 14.40 18.46 -17.46
CA ILE A 120 14.19 17.97 -18.83
C ILE A 120 14.15 19.14 -19.81
N GLN A 121 13.39 20.20 -19.52
CA GLN A 121 13.33 21.40 -20.37
C GLN A 121 14.71 22.03 -20.57
N GLN A 122 15.47 22.22 -19.49
CA GLN A 122 16.84 22.73 -19.56
C GLN A 122 17.73 21.82 -20.41
N SER A 123 17.63 20.49 -20.26
CA SER A 123 18.40 19.55 -21.07
C SER A 123 18.05 19.63 -22.57
N ILE A 124 16.75 19.82 -22.90
CA ILE A 124 16.27 19.98 -24.26
C ILE A 124 16.78 21.30 -24.85
N GLU A 125 16.77 22.39 -24.07
CA GLU A 125 17.31 23.69 -24.50
C GLU A 125 18.81 23.62 -24.78
N VAL A 126 19.60 22.98 -23.91
CA VAL A 126 21.03 22.76 -24.13
C VAL A 126 21.26 21.91 -25.39
N ALA A 127 20.53 20.81 -25.53
CA ALA A 127 20.62 19.95 -26.72
C ALA A 127 20.25 20.70 -28.01
N ARG A 128 19.24 21.58 -27.96
CA ARG A 128 18.84 22.44 -29.07
C ARG A 128 19.94 23.43 -29.44
N GLN A 129 20.53 24.10 -28.46
CA GLN A 129 21.65 25.02 -28.69
C GLN A 129 22.87 24.30 -29.30
N GLU A 130 23.18 23.09 -28.83
CA GLU A 130 24.26 22.29 -29.42
C GLU A 130 23.94 21.82 -30.85
N ALA A 131 22.68 21.50 -31.13
CA ALA A 131 22.24 21.14 -32.47
C ALA A 131 22.34 22.34 -33.44
N GLU A 132 21.94 23.53 -32.98
CA GLU A 132 22.06 24.79 -33.72
C GLU A 132 23.54 25.11 -34.01
N LYS A 133 24.43 25.04 -33.00
CA LYS A 133 25.89 25.20 -33.18
C LYS A 133 26.45 24.21 -34.19
N ARG A 134 26.06 22.92 -34.11
CA ARG A 134 26.48 21.89 -35.08
C ARG A 134 26.00 22.23 -36.50
N GLN A 135 24.80 22.77 -36.64
CA GLN A 135 24.27 23.19 -37.93
C GLN A 135 25.05 24.38 -38.50
N GLU A 136 25.41 25.37 -37.67
CA GLU A 136 26.23 26.51 -38.07
C GLU A 136 27.62 26.09 -38.54
N VAL A 137 28.28 25.19 -37.81
CA VAL A 137 29.58 24.63 -38.20
C VAL A 137 29.47 23.93 -39.56
N ARG A 138 28.43 23.12 -39.78
CA ARG A 138 28.20 22.47 -41.09
C ARG A 138 27.97 23.49 -42.21
N LYS A 139 27.18 24.55 -41.96
CA LYS A 139 26.99 25.64 -42.93
C LYS A 139 28.33 26.33 -43.25
N GLY A 140 29.18 26.55 -42.25
CA GLY A 140 30.54 27.08 -42.43
C GLY A 140 31.40 26.19 -43.32
N GLN A 141 31.48 24.90 -43.01
CA GLN A 141 32.22 23.91 -43.79
C GLN A 141 31.75 23.83 -45.25
N VAL A 142 30.43 23.90 -45.48
CA VAL A 142 29.87 23.92 -46.85
C VAL A 142 30.29 25.19 -47.61
N LYS A 143 30.27 26.36 -46.96
CA LYS A 143 30.73 27.62 -47.57
C LYS A 143 32.22 27.59 -47.89
N GLU A 144 33.04 27.09 -46.97
CA GLU A 144 34.48 26.91 -47.18
C GLU A 144 34.76 25.94 -48.33
N ALA A 145 34.08 24.80 -48.38
CA ALA A 145 34.22 23.84 -49.47
C ALA A 145 33.83 24.44 -50.83
N LEU A 146 32.77 25.26 -50.87
CA LEU A 146 32.37 26.02 -52.07
C LEU A 146 33.43 27.05 -52.47
N GLN A 147 33.99 27.79 -51.52
CA GLN A 147 35.06 28.76 -51.77
C GLN A 147 36.32 28.07 -52.32
N VAL A 148 36.82 27.04 -51.64
CA VAL A 148 37.98 26.25 -52.08
C VAL A 148 37.72 25.60 -53.45
N GLY A 149 36.50 25.09 -53.68
CA GLY A 149 36.09 24.59 -54.98
C GLY A 149 36.15 25.66 -56.08
N SER A 150 35.67 26.87 -55.79
CA SER A 150 35.69 28.01 -56.71
C SER A 150 37.12 28.49 -56.99
N GLU A 151 37.98 28.58 -55.98
CA GLU A 151 39.38 28.97 -56.12
C GLU A 151 40.18 27.92 -56.87
N SER A 152 39.96 26.64 -56.57
CA SER A 152 40.54 25.52 -57.32
C SER A 152 40.12 25.54 -58.79
N SER A 153 38.85 25.87 -59.07
CA SER A 153 38.37 26.05 -60.44
C SER A 153 39.04 27.22 -61.16
N LYS A 154 39.18 28.38 -60.48
CA LYS A 154 39.91 29.54 -61.02
C LYS A 154 41.37 29.22 -61.30
N ARG A 155 42.06 28.58 -60.36
CA ARG A 155 43.46 28.14 -60.52
C ARG A 155 43.61 27.15 -61.69
N ARG A 156 42.65 26.25 -61.89
CA ARG A 156 42.66 25.33 -63.04
C ARG A 156 42.48 26.09 -64.35
N ALA A 157 41.55 27.05 -64.42
CA ALA A 157 41.34 27.88 -65.60
C ALA A 157 42.55 28.77 -65.92
N GLU A 158 43.19 29.36 -64.91
CA GLU A 158 44.42 30.14 -65.06
C GLU A 158 45.60 29.27 -65.54
N ARG A 159 45.77 28.06 -64.98
CA ARG A 159 46.79 27.11 -65.46
C ARG A 159 46.53 26.71 -66.90
N GLN A 160 45.28 26.44 -67.28
CA GLN A 160 44.91 26.14 -68.66
C GLN A 160 45.20 27.33 -69.59
N ARG A 161 44.91 28.56 -69.18
CA ARG A 161 45.30 29.77 -69.93
C ARG A 161 46.80 29.90 -70.09
N GLN A 162 47.57 29.79 -69.01
CA GLN A 162 49.02 29.87 -69.06
C GLN A 162 49.63 28.75 -69.92
N GLN A 163 49.04 27.56 -69.87
CA GLN A 163 49.47 26.45 -70.72
C GLN A 163 49.16 26.76 -72.20
N ALA A 164 47.96 27.25 -72.51
CA ALA A 164 47.60 27.68 -73.87
C ALA A 164 48.51 28.81 -74.38
N GLU A 165 48.83 29.80 -73.54
CA GLU A 165 49.77 30.88 -73.88
C GLU A 165 51.19 30.35 -74.12
N ARG A 166 51.67 29.39 -73.32
CA ARG A 166 52.97 28.73 -73.53
C ARG A 166 52.97 27.90 -74.81
N GLU A 167 51.90 27.16 -75.07
CA GLU A 167 51.73 26.40 -76.30
C GLU A 167 51.69 27.34 -77.51
N GLU A 168 50.97 28.47 -77.42
CA GLU A 168 50.92 29.49 -78.47
C GLU A 168 52.29 30.13 -78.71
N LEU A 169 53.02 30.51 -77.67
CA LEU A 169 54.40 30.99 -77.78
C LEU A 169 55.31 29.93 -78.40
N SER A 170 55.19 28.67 -77.99
CA SER A 170 55.98 27.58 -78.58
C SER A 170 55.66 27.37 -80.07
N VAL A 171 54.39 27.55 -80.46
CA VAL A 171 53.93 27.47 -81.85
C VAL A 171 54.43 28.68 -82.63
N GLN A 172 54.41 29.89 -82.06
CA GLN A 172 54.97 31.10 -82.66
C GLN A 172 56.49 30.99 -82.83
N GLU A 173 57.22 30.49 -81.82
CA GLU A 173 58.64 30.19 -81.91
C GLU A 173 58.91 29.13 -82.98
N TYR A 174 58.10 28.08 -83.06
CA TYR A 174 58.17 27.10 -84.14
C TYR A 174 57.90 27.73 -85.51
N HIS A 175 56.95 28.65 -85.63
CA HIS A 175 56.68 29.39 -86.86
C HIS A 175 57.82 30.35 -87.22
N GLN A 176 58.42 31.01 -86.25
CA GLN A 176 59.59 31.87 -86.47
C GLN A 176 60.80 31.03 -86.89
N MET A 177 61.07 29.91 -86.21
CA MET A 177 62.10 28.95 -86.58
C MET A 177 61.82 28.34 -87.95
N ARG A 178 60.56 28.08 -88.30
CA ARG A 178 60.15 27.63 -89.63
C ARG A 178 60.32 28.71 -90.68
N ALA A 179 59.98 29.96 -90.40
CA ALA A 179 60.17 31.08 -91.32
C ALA A 179 61.65 31.40 -91.52
N VAL A 180 62.47 31.28 -90.46
CA VAL A 180 63.93 31.33 -90.54
C VAL A 180 64.43 30.14 -91.36
N ARG A 181 63.94 28.92 -91.11
CA ARG A 181 64.27 27.74 -91.93
C ARG A 181 63.84 27.87 -93.37
N ASP A 182 62.71 28.49 -93.67
CA ASP A 182 62.19 28.69 -95.02
C ASP A 182 62.93 29.82 -95.73
N ARG A 183 63.36 30.86 -95.00
CA ARG A 183 64.27 31.90 -95.51
C ARG A 183 65.66 31.33 -95.75
N THR A 184 66.20 30.57 -94.80
CA THR A 184 67.46 29.87 -95.01
C THR A 184 67.32 28.79 -96.06
N LEU A 185 66.16 28.13 -96.24
CA LEU A 185 65.91 27.19 -97.33
C LEU A 185 65.77 27.89 -98.68
N LYS A 186 65.28 29.13 -98.74
CA LYS A 186 65.27 29.92 -99.98
C LYS A 186 66.66 30.45 -100.30
N ASP A 187 67.38 30.96 -99.30
CA ASP A 187 68.77 31.38 -99.41
C ASP A 187 69.69 30.19 -99.69
N THR A 188 69.42 29.03 -99.10
CA THR A 188 70.12 27.77 -99.38
C THR A 188 69.61 27.15 -100.65
N GLN A 189 68.36 27.26 -101.12
CA GLN A 189 67.99 26.81 -102.47
C GLN A 189 68.68 27.67 -103.54
N GLN A 190 68.86 28.97 -103.28
CA GLN A 190 69.66 29.85 -104.13
C GLN A 190 71.16 29.50 -104.07
N LYS A 191 71.68 29.09 -102.90
CA LYS A 191 73.06 28.59 -102.74
C LYS A 191 73.25 27.12 -103.12
N GLU A 192 72.21 26.29 -103.12
CA GLU A 192 72.14 24.84 -103.43
C GLU A 192 71.89 24.65 -104.92
N MET A 193 71.29 25.60 -105.64
CA MET A 193 71.48 25.67 -107.09
C MET A 193 72.97 25.86 -107.46
N ALA A 194 73.77 26.48 -106.58
CA ALA A 194 75.22 26.63 -106.75
C ALA A 194 76.07 25.56 -106.01
N GLN A 195 75.50 24.82 -105.05
CA GLN A 195 76.17 23.77 -104.27
C GLN A 195 75.64 22.34 -104.57
N ARG A 196 74.57 22.18 -105.36
CA ARG A 196 74.14 20.88 -105.92
C ARG A 196 75.13 20.34 -106.96
N ASP A 197 76.00 21.20 -107.50
CA ASP A 197 77.19 20.78 -108.25
C ASP A 197 78.38 20.39 -107.34
N ALA A 198 78.31 20.63 -106.02
CA ALA A 198 79.48 20.51 -105.14
C ALA A 198 79.33 19.58 -103.92
N LEU A 199 78.13 19.28 -103.42
CA LEU A 199 77.98 18.59 -102.13
C LEU A 199 76.83 17.57 -102.07
N ALA A 200 76.80 16.66 -103.05
CA ALA A 200 76.20 15.32 -102.91
C ALA A 200 76.97 14.39 -101.92
N SER A 201 77.84 14.94 -101.05
CA SER A 201 78.85 14.14 -100.34
C SER A 201 78.92 14.32 -98.81
N ARG A 202 77.97 14.99 -98.14
CA ARG A 202 78.10 15.16 -96.67
C ARG A 202 76.82 15.48 -95.90
N ALA A 203 75.79 14.67 -96.10
CA ALA A 203 74.76 14.51 -95.07
C ALA A 203 75.23 13.44 -94.06
N ALA A 204 74.87 13.65 -92.80
CA ALA A 204 74.89 12.67 -91.70
C ALA A 204 76.22 12.43 -90.99
N GLU A 205 76.56 13.33 -90.05
CA GLU A 205 77.36 13.08 -88.83
C GLU A 205 77.39 14.43 -88.08
N GLN A 206 76.91 14.66 -86.84
CA GLN A 206 76.55 13.80 -85.73
C GLN A 206 75.54 14.55 -84.83
N ALA A 207 74.44 13.88 -84.53
CA ALA A 207 73.52 14.21 -83.45
C ALA A 207 74.01 13.54 -82.16
N LEU A 208 74.92 14.20 -81.42
CA LEU A 208 75.42 13.69 -80.15
C LEU A 208 75.33 14.76 -79.07
N GLY A 209 74.26 14.69 -78.29
CA GLY A 209 74.07 15.56 -77.13
C GLY A 209 72.83 15.27 -76.28
N ARG A 210 72.26 14.06 -76.32
CA ARG A 210 71.01 13.71 -75.60
C ARG A 210 71.12 12.42 -74.76
N GLN A 211 72.20 12.25 -74.02
CA GLN A 211 72.32 11.11 -73.07
C GLN A 211 72.65 11.51 -71.63
N ARG A 212 72.87 12.80 -71.31
CA ARG A 212 73.16 13.25 -69.94
C ARG A 212 71.97 13.88 -69.19
N GLU A 213 70.86 14.17 -69.87
CA GLU A 213 69.65 14.73 -69.24
C GLU A 213 68.66 13.64 -68.80
N GLU A 214 68.70 12.45 -69.41
CA GLU A 214 67.76 11.35 -69.11
C GLU A 214 68.07 10.65 -67.77
N GLU A 215 69.34 10.54 -67.38
CA GLU A 215 69.74 9.90 -66.11
C GLU A 215 69.42 10.75 -64.86
N ALA A 216 69.49 12.09 -64.98
CA ALA A 216 69.13 13.02 -63.90
C ALA A 216 67.61 13.12 -63.68
N LEU A 217 66.82 12.93 -64.74
CA LEU A 217 65.36 12.85 -64.66
C LEU A 217 64.88 11.51 -64.10
N ALA A 218 65.57 10.40 -64.42
CA ALA A 218 65.25 9.08 -63.88
C ALA A 218 65.45 9.01 -62.34
N SER A 219 66.57 9.54 -61.83
CA SER A 219 66.86 9.52 -60.38
C SER A 219 65.87 10.37 -59.55
N ARG A 220 65.41 11.51 -60.07
CA ARG A 220 64.37 12.33 -59.43
C ARG A 220 63.00 11.65 -59.44
N ALA A 221 62.66 10.96 -60.54
CA ALA A 221 61.40 10.22 -60.65
C ALA A 221 61.34 9.01 -59.70
N ASP A 222 62.47 8.33 -59.44
CA ASP A 222 62.53 7.22 -58.49
C ASP A 222 62.43 7.68 -57.02
N ALA A 223 63.05 8.82 -56.68
CA ALA A 223 62.90 9.43 -55.35
C ALA A 223 61.46 9.90 -55.07
N GLU A 224 60.78 10.47 -56.08
CA GLU A 224 59.38 10.89 -55.96
C GLU A 224 58.42 9.69 -55.84
N ARG A 225 58.70 8.59 -56.56
CA ARG A 225 57.95 7.32 -56.41
C ARG A 225 58.13 6.70 -55.01
N ALA A 226 59.35 6.73 -54.46
CA ALA A 226 59.61 6.22 -53.11
C ALA A 226 58.90 7.06 -52.02
N ALA A 227 58.95 8.39 -52.13
CA ALA A 227 58.27 9.29 -51.19
C ALA A 227 56.74 9.15 -51.26
N LYS A 228 56.18 8.93 -52.47
CA LYS A 228 54.75 8.65 -52.63
C LYS A 228 54.38 7.29 -52.02
N GLY A 229 55.19 6.26 -52.22
CA GLY A 229 54.97 4.93 -51.64
C GLY A 229 54.94 4.93 -50.11
N GLN A 230 55.80 5.73 -49.46
CA GLN A 230 55.78 5.88 -48.00
C GLN A 230 54.49 6.55 -47.50
N ARG A 231 54.04 7.61 -48.18
CA ARG A 231 52.78 8.29 -47.84
C ARG A 231 51.57 7.39 -48.02
N ASP A 232 51.53 6.59 -49.09
CA ASP A 232 50.45 5.65 -49.34
C ASP A 232 50.42 4.55 -48.27
N ALA A 233 51.59 4.03 -47.85
CA ALA A 233 51.69 3.04 -46.78
C ALA A 233 51.28 3.59 -45.39
N GLU A 234 51.61 4.84 -45.07
CA GLU A 234 51.15 5.50 -43.84
C GLU A 234 49.63 5.69 -43.84
N GLN A 235 49.05 6.10 -44.98
CA GLN A 235 47.60 6.22 -45.11
C GLN A 235 46.88 4.87 -44.99
N GLU A 236 47.44 3.79 -45.51
CA GLU A 236 46.88 2.44 -45.31
C GLU A 236 46.91 2.03 -43.84
N ARG A 237 48.03 2.25 -43.14
CA ARG A 237 48.12 1.98 -41.69
C ARG A 237 47.09 2.79 -40.89
N GLU A 238 46.92 4.08 -41.19
CA GLU A 238 45.89 4.89 -40.54
C GLU A 238 44.47 4.36 -40.80
N ARG A 239 44.18 3.91 -42.03
CA ARG A 239 42.89 3.31 -42.37
C ARG A 239 42.66 2.02 -41.61
N GLU A 240 43.67 1.15 -41.53
CA GLU A 240 43.60 -0.09 -40.77
C GLU A 240 43.41 0.15 -39.27
N GLU A 241 44.12 1.11 -38.69
CA GLU A 241 43.94 1.51 -37.29
C GLU A 241 42.54 2.06 -37.02
N ARG A 242 42.01 2.91 -37.92
CA ARG A 242 40.64 3.43 -37.82
C ARG A 242 39.62 2.30 -37.90
N LEU A 243 39.79 1.37 -38.85
CA LEU A 243 38.92 0.20 -38.98
C LEU A 243 38.99 -0.71 -37.75
N SER A 244 40.18 -0.91 -37.18
CA SER A 244 40.38 -1.68 -35.94
C SER A 244 39.68 -1.03 -34.76
N LYS A 245 39.84 0.30 -34.58
CA LYS A 245 39.14 1.07 -33.54
C LYS A 245 37.62 0.99 -33.71
N MET A 246 37.11 1.11 -34.94
CA MET A 246 35.67 0.97 -35.22
C MET A 246 35.15 -0.44 -34.89
N ARG A 247 35.92 -1.49 -35.19
CA ARG A 247 35.57 -2.88 -34.81
C ARG A 247 35.52 -3.04 -33.30
N GLN A 248 36.51 -2.54 -32.57
CA GLN A 248 36.55 -2.59 -31.10
C GLN A 248 35.39 -1.82 -30.48
N GLN A 249 35.06 -0.63 -30.98
CA GLN A 249 33.90 0.15 -30.53
C GLN A 249 32.58 -0.59 -30.80
N THR A 250 32.43 -1.18 -31.99
CA THR A 250 31.25 -1.97 -32.33
C THR A 250 31.09 -3.18 -31.41
N GLN A 251 32.19 -3.89 -31.14
CA GLN A 251 32.19 -5.04 -30.22
C GLN A 251 31.88 -4.62 -28.79
N ALA A 252 32.44 -3.51 -28.30
CA ALA A 252 32.16 -2.98 -26.98
C ALA A 252 30.67 -2.60 -26.84
N PHE A 253 30.11 -1.91 -27.84
CA PHE A 253 28.70 -1.56 -27.89
C PHE A 253 27.79 -2.79 -27.89
N GLN A 254 28.14 -3.83 -28.65
CA GLN A 254 27.39 -5.10 -28.64
C GLN A 254 27.43 -5.78 -27.27
N MET A 255 28.58 -5.79 -26.59
CA MET A 255 28.69 -6.34 -25.24
C MET A 255 27.88 -5.53 -24.23
N GLU A 256 27.87 -4.21 -24.34
CA GLU A 256 27.04 -3.33 -23.52
C GLU A 256 25.54 -3.61 -23.72
N GLN A 257 25.08 -3.72 -24.97
CA GLN A 257 23.70 -4.11 -25.27
C GLN A 257 23.32 -5.48 -24.70
N ILE A 258 24.23 -6.46 -24.74
CA ILE A 258 23.99 -7.78 -24.14
C ILE A 258 23.84 -7.64 -22.62
N ARG A 259 24.73 -6.89 -21.97
CA ARG A 259 24.67 -6.64 -20.52
C ARG A 259 23.38 -5.93 -20.13
N GLU A 260 22.97 -4.90 -20.87
CA GLU A 260 21.70 -4.22 -20.62
C GLU A 260 20.50 -5.15 -20.78
N LYS A 261 20.48 -5.98 -21.83
CA LYS A 261 19.40 -6.97 -22.04
C LYS A 261 19.36 -8.00 -20.92
N GLN A 262 20.52 -8.49 -20.47
CA GLN A 262 20.61 -9.41 -19.34
C GLN A 262 20.15 -8.76 -18.03
N SER A 263 20.58 -7.52 -17.76
CA SER A 263 20.14 -6.75 -16.59
C SER A 263 18.63 -6.53 -16.59
N LYS A 264 18.04 -6.11 -17.72
CA LYS A 264 16.59 -5.96 -17.90
C LYS A 264 15.86 -7.30 -17.69
N LYS A 265 16.40 -8.40 -18.23
CA LYS A 265 15.83 -9.74 -18.01
C LYS A 265 15.86 -10.12 -16.53
N HIS A 266 16.98 -9.93 -15.85
CA HIS A 266 17.11 -10.20 -14.42
C HIS A 266 16.13 -9.37 -13.58
N ALA A 267 16.01 -8.07 -13.87
CA ALA A 267 15.05 -7.20 -13.17
C ALA A 267 13.59 -7.66 -13.38
N LEU A 268 13.23 -8.09 -14.59
CA LEU A 268 11.90 -8.65 -14.87
C LEU A 268 11.67 -9.99 -14.16
N ASP A 269 12.68 -10.86 -14.11
CA ASP A 269 12.60 -12.15 -13.42
C ASP A 269 12.49 -11.96 -11.90
N GLU A 270 13.21 -10.99 -11.32
CA GLU A 270 13.05 -10.60 -9.92
C GLU A 270 11.67 -10.01 -9.63
N GLN A 271 11.16 -9.14 -10.52
CA GLN A 271 9.81 -8.59 -10.38
C GLN A 271 8.75 -9.71 -10.39
N LYS A 272 8.86 -10.67 -11.33
CA LYS A 272 7.97 -11.84 -11.38
C LYS A 272 8.09 -12.70 -10.13
N ARG A 273 9.30 -12.88 -9.61
CA ARG A 273 9.53 -13.61 -8.35
C ARG A 273 8.83 -12.92 -7.18
N ARG A 274 8.98 -11.60 -7.03
CA ARG A 274 8.28 -10.82 -5.99
C ARG A 274 6.76 -10.90 -6.13
N GLN A 275 6.23 -10.86 -7.35
CA GLN A 275 4.80 -11.03 -7.60
C GLN A 275 4.29 -12.41 -7.16
N ARG A 276 5.06 -13.48 -7.41
CA ARG A 276 4.73 -14.83 -6.94
C ARG A 276 4.78 -14.93 -5.42
N GLU A 277 5.83 -14.41 -4.80
CA GLU A 277 5.96 -14.38 -3.34
C GLU A 277 4.81 -13.62 -2.67
N ASN A 278 4.36 -12.50 -3.25
CA ASN A 278 3.19 -11.77 -2.78
C ASN A 278 1.90 -12.58 -2.93
N ALA A 279 1.68 -13.21 -4.09
CA ALA A 279 0.50 -14.06 -4.30
C ALA A 279 0.47 -15.26 -3.33
N ASP A 280 1.62 -15.90 -3.07
CA ASP A 280 1.73 -17.00 -2.11
C ASP A 280 1.43 -16.52 -0.67
N ASN A 281 1.85 -15.30 -0.32
CA ASN A 281 1.52 -14.70 0.97
C ASN A 281 0.03 -14.39 1.07
N ASP A 282 -0.59 -13.84 0.02
CA ASP A 282 -2.03 -13.59 -0.01
C ASP A 282 -2.83 -14.88 0.17
N VAL A 283 -2.46 -15.96 -0.52
CA VAL A 283 -3.07 -17.29 -0.34
C VAL A 283 -2.97 -17.75 1.11
N LYS A 284 -1.79 -17.67 1.73
CA LYS A 284 -1.61 -18.03 3.15
C LYS A 284 -2.48 -17.17 4.08
N THR A 285 -2.58 -15.87 3.84
CA THR A 285 -3.42 -15.00 4.68
C THR A 285 -4.90 -15.36 4.57
N VAL A 286 -5.38 -15.74 3.37
CA VAL A 286 -6.75 -16.20 3.16
C VAL A 286 -6.99 -17.52 3.88
N GLU A 287 -6.08 -18.49 3.74
CA GLU A 287 -6.15 -19.78 4.44
C GLU A 287 -6.21 -19.60 5.97
N ASP A 288 -5.37 -18.72 6.52
CA ASP A 288 -5.35 -18.42 7.95
C ASP A 288 -6.64 -17.73 8.42
N LEU A 289 -7.20 -16.84 7.62
CA LEU A 289 -8.50 -16.20 7.89
C LEU A 289 -9.64 -17.23 7.85
N GLU A 290 -9.62 -18.16 6.90
CA GLU A 290 -10.60 -19.24 6.82
C GLU A 290 -10.52 -20.18 8.03
N ARG A 291 -9.31 -20.61 8.41
CA ARG A 291 -9.08 -21.40 9.63
C ARG A 291 -9.59 -20.69 10.89
N ARG A 292 -9.37 -19.38 11.00
CA ARG A 292 -9.90 -18.57 12.11
C ARG A 292 -11.43 -18.51 12.09
N ARG A 293 -12.05 -18.33 10.92
CA ARG A 293 -13.51 -18.34 10.77
C ARG A 293 -14.12 -19.68 11.15
N GLU A 294 -13.51 -20.78 10.71
CA GLU A 294 -13.94 -22.13 11.07
C GLU A 294 -13.82 -22.39 12.58
N SER A 295 -12.69 -22.02 13.17
CA SER A 295 -12.47 -22.10 14.61
C SER A 295 -13.49 -21.30 15.39
N ALA A 296 -13.79 -20.06 14.96
CA ALA A 296 -14.81 -19.22 15.57
C ALA A 296 -16.22 -19.85 15.46
N ARG A 297 -16.59 -20.39 14.29
CA ARG A 297 -17.86 -21.12 14.10
C ARG A 297 -17.96 -22.34 15.00
N HIS A 298 -16.86 -23.06 15.19
CA HIS A 298 -16.81 -24.22 16.07
C HIS A 298 -16.93 -23.83 17.56
N CYS A 299 -16.24 -22.77 18.00
CA CYS A 299 -16.40 -22.23 19.35
C CYS A 299 -17.84 -21.77 19.60
N TRP A 300 -18.43 -21.01 18.67
CA TRP A 300 -19.81 -20.57 18.78
C TRP A 300 -20.79 -21.76 18.85
N ARG A 301 -20.60 -22.81 18.04
CA ARG A 301 -21.41 -24.03 18.12
C ARG A 301 -21.27 -24.74 19.47
N LYS A 302 -20.06 -24.77 20.04
CA LYS A 302 -19.81 -25.32 21.39
C LYS A 302 -20.50 -24.50 22.47
N GLU A 303 -20.42 -23.17 22.41
CA GLU A 303 -21.10 -22.26 23.34
C GLU A 303 -22.62 -22.42 23.25
N HIS A 304 -23.17 -22.44 22.03
CA HIS A 304 -24.59 -22.65 21.80
C HIS A 304 -25.05 -24.02 22.32
N ARG A 305 -24.27 -25.09 22.10
CA ARG A 305 -24.56 -26.41 22.66
C ARG A 305 -24.55 -26.39 24.18
N ALA A 306 -23.54 -25.78 24.81
CA ALA A 306 -23.47 -25.65 26.25
C ALA A 306 -24.66 -24.87 26.82
N GLU A 307 -25.11 -23.83 26.12
CA GLU A 307 -26.31 -23.07 26.49
C GLU A 307 -27.58 -23.90 26.39
N LEU A 308 -27.75 -24.68 25.32
CA LEU A 308 -28.87 -25.62 25.20
C LEU A 308 -28.85 -26.69 26.30
N GLU A 309 -27.67 -27.20 26.65
CA GLU A 309 -27.50 -28.15 27.76
C GLU A 309 -27.91 -27.51 29.10
N ARG A 310 -27.55 -26.24 29.36
CA ARG A 310 -28.05 -25.50 30.53
C ARG A 310 -29.57 -25.36 30.52
N GLN A 311 -30.15 -24.98 29.38
CA GLN A 311 -31.61 -24.82 29.26
C GLN A 311 -32.35 -26.14 29.47
N ILE A 312 -31.83 -27.25 28.93
CA ILE A 312 -32.36 -28.60 29.18
C ILE A 312 -32.25 -28.91 30.67
N ALA A 313 -31.08 -28.71 31.28
CA ALA A 313 -30.87 -28.97 32.71
C ALA A 313 -31.84 -28.16 33.59
N THR A 314 -32.03 -26.87 33.29
CA THR A 314 -33.01 -26.03 33.98
C THR A 314 -34.42 -26.58 33.79
N LYS A 315 -34.85 -26.89 32.55
CA LYS A 315 -36.19 -27.44 32.28
C LYS A 315 -36.42 -28.79 32.94
N THR A 316 -35.42 -29.66 33.01
CA THR A 316 -35.52 -30.95 33.69
C THR A 316 -35.56 -30.79 35.21
N ALA A 317 -34.87 -29.79 35.76
CA ALA A 317 -34.89 -29.50 37.21
C ALA A 317 -36.19 -28.81 37.65
N THR A 318 -36.79 -27.98 36.79
CA THR A 318 -38.01 -27.21 37.08
C THR A 318 -39.28 -27.83 36.50
N ALA A 319 -39.23 -29.04 35.93
CA ALA A 319 -40.44 -29.78 35.66
C ALA A 319 -40.92 -30.42 36.97
N PRO A 320 -41.85 -29.82 37.74
CA PRO A 320 -42.62 -30.62 38.67
C PRO A 320 -43.21 -31.75 37.83
N GLY A 321 -43.08 -32.99 38.29
CA GLY A 321 -43.81 -34.09 37.69
C GLY A 321 -45.26 -33.65 37.50
N LYS A 322 -45.90 -34.08 36.41
CA LYS A 322 -47.30 -33.77 36.08
C LYS A 322 -48.29 -34.11 37.23
N ASP A 323 -47.79 -34.82 38.24
CA ASP A 323 -48.45 -35.29 39.45
C ASP A 323 -48.32 -34.34 40.67
N VAL A 324 -47.66 -33.19 40.54
CA VAL A 324 -47.60 -32.18 41.61
C VAL A 324 -48.65 -31.11 41.35
N MET A 325 -49.56 -30.94 42.31
CA MET A 325 -50.57 -29.86 42.28
C MET A 325 -49.88 -28.50 42.16
N SER A 326 -50.43 -27.61 41.33
CA SER A 326 -49.94 -26.24 41.23
C SER A 326 -50.03 -25.55 42.60
N GLN A 327 -49.16 -24.56 42.86
CA GLN A 327 -49.13 -23.87 44.15
C GLN A 327 -50.50 -23.27 44.52
N SER A 328 -51.25 -22.80 43.54
CA SER A 328 -52.64 -22.32 43.70
C SER A 328 -53.62 -23.43 44.06
N GLU A 329 -53.55 -24.59 43.41
CA GLU A 329 -54.38 -25.75 43.74
C GLU A 329 -54.05 -26.30 45.12
N PHE A 330 -52.77 -26.30 45.50
CA PHE A 330 -52.33 -26.66 46.84
C PHE A 330 -52.93 -25.72 47.89
N LEU A 331 -52.88 -24.40 47.66
CA LEU A 331 -53.44 -23.42 48.59
C LEU A 331 -54.97 -23.55 48.73
N LEU A 332 -55.69 -23.79 47.64
CA LEU A 332 -57.14 -24.01 47.66
C LEU A 332 -57.52 -25.31 48.39
N ASN A 333 -56.78 -26.39 48.13
CA ASN A 333 -57.06 -27.70 48.72
C ASN A 333 -56.38 -27.92 50.08
N ARG A 334 -55.57 -26.98 50.56
CA ARG A 334 -54.82 -27.07 51.80
C ARG A 334 -55.64 -27.57 53.01
N PRO A 335 -56.81 -27.01 53.35
CA PRO A 335 -57.56 -27.49 54.52
C PRO A 335 -58.09 -28.91 54.34
N LEU A 336 -58.36 -29.34 53.10
CA LEU A 336 -58.79 -30.70 52.79
C LEU A 336 -57.61 -31.68 52.85
N LEU A 337 -56.46 -31.29 52.31
CA LEU A 337 -55.21 -32.06 52.39
C LEU A 337 -54.72 -32.22 53.83
N GLU A 338 -54.78 -31.18 54.66
CA GLU A 338 -54.42 -31.25 56.08
C GLU A 338 -55.33 -32.24 56.84
N ARG A 339 -56.64 -32.24 56.56
CA ARG A 339 -57.58 -33.22 57.12
C ARG A 339 -57.34 -34.63 56.61
N ALA A 340 -57.08 -34.80 55.31
CA ALA A 340 -56.78 -36.10 54.72
C ALA A 340 -55.48 -36.69 55.28
N CYS A 341 -54.44 -35.86 55.47
CA CYS A 341 -53.20 -36.25 56.16
C CYS A 341 -53.49 -36.68 57.60
N GLN A 342 -54.26 -35.90 58.36
CA GLN A 342 -54.63 -36.26 59.74
C GLN A 342 -55.41 -37.58 59.82
N ALA A 343 -56.34 -37.81 58.89
CA ALA A 343 -57.10 -39.06 58.80
C ALA A 343 -56.20 -40.25 58.45
N LEU A 344 -55.31 -40.10 57.47
CA LEU A 344 -54.34 -41.15 57.10
C LEU A 344 -53.38 -41.49 58.25
N THR A 345 -52.91 -40.48 58.99
CA THR A 345 -52.06 -40.71 60.16
C THR A 345 -52.84 -41.35 61.32
N ALA A 346 -54.11 -41.00 61.50
CA ALA A 346 -54.98 -41.62 62.50
C ALA A 346 -55.26 -43.09 62.14
N ASP A 347 -55.56 -43.40 60.88
CA ASP A 347 -55.78 -44.77 60.41
C ASP A 347 -54.50 -45.61 60.51
N GLN A 348 -53.32 -45.04 60.23
CA GLN A 348 -52.04 -45.72 60.45
C GLN A 348 -51.76 -46.01 61.93
N LEU A 349 -52.14 -45.11 62.84
CA LEU A 349 -52.01 -45.31 64.28
C LEU A 349 -53.01 -46.35 64.80
N VAL A 350 -54.24 -46.38 64.25
CA VAL A 350 -55.24 -47.41 64.57
C VAL A 350 -54.77 -48.78 64.06
N ALA A 351 -54.28 -48.87 62.82
CA ALA A 351 -53.70 -50.09 62.28
C ALA A 351 -52.49 -50.60 63.08
N ALA A 352 -51.64 -49.70 63.57
CA ALA A 352 -50.50 -50.03 64.43
C ALA A 352 -50.89 -50.43 65.86
N SER A 353 -52.13 -50.14 66.30
CA SER A 353 -52.67 -50.58 67.60
C SER A 353 -53.42 -51.92 67.54
N VAL A 354 -53.75 -52.39 66.32
CA VAL A 354 -54.44 -53.65 66.05
C VAL A 354 -53.46 -54.78 65.66
N ALA A 355 -52.24 -54.42 65.25
CA ALA A 355 -51.08 -55.32 65.18
C ALA A 355 -50.39 -55.41 66.54
#